data_AF-A0A961E441-F1
#
_entry.id   AF-A0A961E441-F1
#
_cell.length_a   1.000
_cell.length_b   1.000
_cell.length_c   1.000
_cell.angle_alpha   90.00
_cell.angle_beta   90.00
_cell.angle_gamma   90.00
#
_symmetry.space_group_name_H-M   'P 1'
#
loop_
_entity.id
_entity.type
_entity.pdbx_description
1 polymer ?
#
loop_
_entity_poly.entity_id
_entity_poly.type
_entity_poly.pdbx_seq_one_letter_code
_entity_poly.pdbx_strand_id
1 'polypeptide(L)'
;MAGLCGLALAAAAVGFAPAAQAGMRIGHYSAYVEGRYDFHTWIFTFSSCNPPEGIEECANVSANPMPIAKAYQWYAVARQTGGTYTMTVDVPDGLRCGNVYYGPVIPTRDVYSWDAVTLRGTLQSSFATGCDNSPGGTFTYPFSLVRF
;
A
#
# COMPACT_ATOMS: atom_id res chain seq x y z
N MET A 1 13.95 -52.78 50.37
CA MET A 1 12.84 -52.00 49.80
C MET A 1 13.40 -50.60 49.55
N ALA A 2 14.04 -50.33 48.41
CA ALA A 2 13.49 -50.10 47.06
C ALA A 2 12.62 -48.84 46.96
N GLY A 3 13.03 -47.90 46.09
CA GLY A 3 12.22 -46.74 45.64
C GLY A 3 13.01 -45.42 45.56
N LEU A 4 14.02 -45.29 44.70
CA LEU A 4 13.96 -44.73 43.32
C LEU A 4 13.54 -43.25 43.20
N CYS A 5 14.54 -42.47 42.76
CA CYS A 5 14.54 -41.20 42.02
C CYS A 5 13.20 -40.60 41.58
N GLY A 6 13.06 -39.30 41.79
CA GLY A 6 12.13 -38.44 41.05
C GLY A 6 12.76 -37.08 40.73
N LEU A 7 13.60 -37.04 39.69
CA LEU A 7 13.89 -35.79 38.96
C LEU A 7 12.64 -35.42 38.14
N ALA A 8 12.17 -34.18 38.26
CA ALA A 8 11.38 -33.56 37.22
C ALA A 8 11.56 -32.02 37.27
N LEU A 9 12.65 -31.54 36.66
CA LEU A 9 12.66 -30.19 36.08
C LEU A 9 11.88 -30.27 34.77
N ALA A 10 10.69 -29.68 34.71
CA ALA A 10 10.03 -29.37 33.45
C ALA A 10 10.08 -27.85 33.24
N ALA A 11 11.00 -27.41 32.39
CA ALA A 11 11.17 -26.02 32.01
C ALA A 11 9.96 -25.53 31.19
N ALA A 12 9.23 -24.55 31.70
CA ALA A 12 8.22 -23.82 30.93
C ALA A 12 8.89 -22.71 30.11
N ALA A 13 9.57 -23.09 29.03
CA ALA A 13 9.99 -22.13 28.00
C ALA A 13 8.87 -22.04 26.95
N VAL A 14 7.81 -21.29 27.25
CA VAL A 14 6.85 -20.91 26.22
C VAL A 14 7.56 -19.88 25.35
N GLY A 15 8.08 -20.36 24.22
CA GLY A 15 8.74 -19.53 23.23
C GLY A 15 7.77 -18.51 22.66
N PHE A 16 7.94 -17.24 23.03
CA PHE A 16 7.58 -16.15 22.15
C PHE A 16 8.58 -16.19 21.00
N ALA A 17 8.34 -17.06 20.01
CA ALA A 17 8.96 -16.86 18.72
C ALA A 17 8.50 -15.46 18.25
N PRO A 18 9.40 -14.53 17.91
CA PRO A 18 8.98 -13.36 17.18
C PRO A 18 8.24 -13.88 15.95
N ALA A 19 7.02 -13.41 15.71
CA ALA A 19 6.41 -13.64 14.42
C ALA A 19 7.40 -13.04 13.41
N ALA A 20 8.14 -13.91 12.71
CA ALA A 20 8.82 -13.54 11.49
C ALA A 20 7.70 -13.22 10.50
N GLN A 21 7.09 -12.05 10.67
CA GLN A 21 6.08 -11.55 9.76
C GLN A 21 6.81 -11.38 8.43
N ALA A 22 6.43 -12.21 7.46
CA ALA A 22 6.79 -12.04 6.06
C ALA A 22 6.10 -10.76 5.55
N GLY A 23 6.48 -9.61 6.10
CA GLY A 23 5.98 -8.31 5.73
C GLY A 23 6.59 -7.85 4.42
N MET A 24 6.01 -6.79 3.89
CA MET A 24 6.47 -6.09 2.70
C MET A 24 7.96 -5.78 2.81
N ARG A 25 8.69 -5.92 1.70
CA ARG A 25 10.14 -5.70 1.62
C ARG A 25 10.48 -4.54 0.69
N ILE A 26 11.65 -3.94 0.87
CA ILE A 26 12.23 -3.01 -0.11
C ILE A 26 12.23 -3.66 -1.50
N GLY A 27 11.88 -2.89 -2.53
CA GLY A 27 11.86 -3.35 -3.93
C GLY A 27 10.73 -2.75 -4.76
N HIS A 28 10.49 -3.38 -5.91
CA HIS A 28 9.51 -2.94 -6.90
C HIS A 28 8.28 -3.85 -6.88
N TYR A 29 7.11 -3.22 -7.05
CA TYR A 29 5.83 -3.89 -7.01
C TYR A 29 4.94 -3.35 -8.13
N SER A 30 4.25 -4.25 -8.82
CA SER A 30 3.10 -3.88 -9.64
C SER A 30 1.96 -3.50 -8.69
N ALA A 31 1.39 -2.32 -8.90
CA ALA A 31 0.28 -1.77 -8.14
C ALA A 31 -0.99 -1.81 -8.97
N TYR A 32 -2.02 -2.46 -8.43
CA TYR A 32 -3.31 -2.65 -9.09
C TYR A 32 -4.40 -1.95 -8.29
N VAL A 33 -5.17 -1.10 -8.98
CA VAL A 33 -6.38 -0.47 -8.46
C VAL A 33 -7.55 -0.99 -9.30
N GLU A 34 -8.36 -1.87 -8.74
CA GLU A 34 -9.42 -2.53 -9.49
C GLU A 34 -10.63 -1.61 -9.68
N GLY A 35 -11.16 -1.56 -10.90
CA GLY A 35 -12.38 -0.79 -11.22
C GLY A 35 -12.19 0.73 -11.30
N ARG A 36 -11.01 1.27 -10.98
CA ARG A 36 -10.71 2.68 -11.27
C ARG A 36 -10.70 2.88 -12.76
N TYR A 37 -11.42 3.90 -13.23
CA TYR A 37 -11.41 4.27 -14.64
C TYR A 37 -10.08 4.94 -15.00
N ASP A 38 -9.11 4.08 -15.24
CA ASP A 38 -7.72 4.41 -15.54
C ASP A 38 -7.18 3.31 -16.46
N PHE A 39 -6.20 3.63 -17.29
CA PHE A 39 -5.56 2.67 -18.20
C PHE A 39 -4.08 2.49 -17.90
N HIS A 40 -3.58 3.18 -16.88
CA HIS A 40 -2.23 3.01 -16.38
C HIS A 40 -2.15 1.79 -15.47
N THR A 41 -1.18 0.92 -15.72
CA THR A 41 -0.63 0.10 -14.66
C THR A 41 0.44 0.92 -13.93
N TRP A 42 0.71 0.60 -12.67
CA TRP A 42 1.65 1.37 -11.86
C TRP A 42 2.73 0.46 -11.32
N ILE A 43 3.98 0.95 -11.32
CA ILE A 43 5.06 0.37 -10.53
C ILE A 43 5.28 1.25 -9.31
N PHE A 44 5.06 0.67 -8.13
CA PHE A 44 5.45 1.28 -6.87
C PHE A 44 6.81 0.73 -6.45
N THR A 45 7.77 1.62 -6.23
CA THR A 45 9.07 1.28 -5.67
C THR A 45 9.11 1.73 -4.22
N PHE A 46 9.48 0.83 -3.33
CA PHE A 46 9.58 1.09 -1.91
C PHE A 46 11.04 1.07 -1.45
N SER A 47 11.42 2.10 -0.70
CA SER A 47 12.70 2.18 0.00
C SER A 47 12.52 2.63 1.44
N SER A 48 13.54 2.42 2.27
CA SER A 48 13.54 2.86 3.67
C SER A 48 13.42 4.37 3.78
N CYS A 49 12.65 4.84 4.76
CA CYS A 49 12.66 6.24 5.17
C CYS A 49 13.97 6.64 5.88
N ASN A 50 14.58 5.71 6.62
CA ASN A 50 15.76 5.94 7.46
C ASN A 50 16.81 4.83 7.26
N PRO A 51 17.57 4.82 6.15
CA PRO A 51 18.62 3.82 5.96
C PRO A 51 19.65 3.84 7.11
N PRO A 52 20.15 2.68 7.58
CA PRO A 52 20.02 1.34 6.99
C PRO A 52 18.81 0.52 7.48
N GLU A 53 17.85 1.13 8.17
CA GLU A 53 16.65 0.44 8.65
C GLU A 53 15.79 -0.07 7.49
N GLY A 54 14.90 -1.03 7.76
CA GLY A 54 13.98 -1.55 6.75
C GLY A 54 12.81 -0.59 6.47
N ILE A 55 11.66 -1.15 6.12
CA ILE A 55 10.45 -0.37 5.80
C ILE A 55 9.32 -0.58 6.81
N GLU A 56 9.60 -1.30 7.91
CA GLU A 56 8.61 -1.82 8.85
C GLU A 56 7.79 -0.73 9.54
N GLU A 57 8.34 0.48 9.69
CA GLU A 57 7.64 1.66 10.23
C GLU A 57 7.23 2.66 9.15
N CYS A 58 8.02 2.74 8.07
CA CYS A 58 7.90 3.79 7.07
C CYS A 58 8.58 3.37 5.75
N ALA A 59 7.91 3.64 4.62
CA ALA A 59 8.48 3.46 3.30
C ALA A 59 8.37 4.76 2.47
N ASN A 60 9.47 5.17 1.86
CA ASN A 60 9.43 6.09 0.73
C ASN A 60 8.89 5.33 -0.49
N VAL A 61 7.95 5.94 -1.19
CA VAL A 61 7.27 5.35 -2.35
C VAL A 61 7.51 6.23 -3.57
N SER A 62 7.99 5.65 -4.66
CA SER A 62 7.88 6.26 -5.98
C SER A 62 6.88 5.49 -6.83
N ALA A 63 5.94 6.18 -7.45
CA ALA A 63 4.92 5.59 -8.30
C ALA A 63 5.13 6.00 -9.75
N ASN A 64 5.34 4.99 -10.58
CA ASN A 64 5.80 5.15 -11.95
C ASN A 64 4.73 4.58 -12.88
N PRO A 65 4.04 5.40 -13.68
CA PRO A 65 2.97 4.93 -14.55
C PRO A 65 3.51 4.18 -15.78
N MET A 66 2.80 3.14 -16.19
CA MET A 66 3.08 2.34 -17.37
C MET A 66 1.81 2.15 -18.23
N PRO A 67 1.78 2.65 -19.48
CA PRO A 67 2.70 3.66 -20.04
C PRO A 67 2.60 5.00 -19.27
N ILE A 68 3.43 6.01 -19.57
CA ILE A 68 3.26 7.33 -18.90
C ILE A 68 1.98 8.01 -19.36
N ALA A 69 1.72 8.12 -20.68
CA ALA A 69 0.43 8.50 -21.27
C ALA A 69 -0.43 9.58 -20.54
N LYS A 70 0.20 10.69 -20.13
CA LYS A 70 -0.38 11.81 -19.35
C LYS A 70 -0.73 11.51 -17.88
N ALA A 71 -0.24 10.41 -17.33
CA ALA A 71 -0.09 10.25 -15.90
C ALA A 71 1.17 10.96 -15.40
N TYR A 72 1.12 11.39 -14.15
CA TYR A 72 2.25 12.00 -13.46
C TYR A 72 2.89 10.99 -12.53
N GLN A 73 4.21 10.88 -12.62
CA GLN A 73 4.99 10.22 -11.58
C GLN A 73 4.87 11.04 -10.29
N TRP A 74 4.70 10.35 -9.17
CA TRP A 74 4.62 10.99 -7.86
C TRP A 74 5.44 10.22 -6.82
N TYR A 75 5.71 10.91 -5.72
CA TYR A 75 6.44 10.38 -4.57
C TYR A 75 5.63 10.63 -3.32
N ALA A 76 5.68 9.68 -2.38
CA ALA A 76 4.98 9.80 -1.12
C ALA A 76 5.68 8.99 -0.04
N VAL A 77 5.21 9.16 1.19
CA VAL A 77 5.66 8.37 2.34
C VAL A 77 4.47 7.54 2.83
N ALA A 78 4.65 6.23 2.87
CA ALA A 78 3.73 5.31 3.51
C ALA A 78 4.17 5.09 4.95
N ARG A 79 3.25 5.21 5.91
CA ARG A 79 3.50 4.93 7.33
C ARG A 79 2.82 3.64 7.72
N GLN A 80 3.53 2.80 8.46
CA GLN A 80 3.00 1.54 8.94
C GLN A 80 2.59 1.69 10.40
N THR A 81 1.41 1.16 10.74
CA THR A 81 1.00 0.99 12.13
C THR A 81 0.19 -0.29 12.25
N GLY A 82 0.56 -1.16 13.19
CA GLY A 82 -0.21 -2.37 13.49
C GLY A 82 -0.36 -3.33 12.31
N GLY A 83 0.63 -3.40 11.41
CA GLY A 83 0.58 -4.28 10.24
C GLY A 83 -0.02 -3.64 8.99
N THR A 84 -0.54 -2.41 9.07
CA THR A 84 -1.17 -1.72 7.92
C THR A 84 -0.35 -0.50 7.52
N TYR A 85 -0.04 -0.38 6.23
CA TYR A 85 0.51 0.84 5.66
C TYR A 85 -0.62 1.79 5.27
N THR A 86 -0.43 3.08 5.51
CA THR A 86 -1.29 4.15 5.00
C THR A 86 -0.43 5.19 4.28
N MET A 87 -0.90 5.65 3.13
CA MET A 87 -0.22 6.63 2.29
C MET A 87 -1.25 7.59 1.70
N THR A 88 -0.93 8.89 1.66
CA THR A 88 -1.78 9.91 1.06
C THR A 88 -1.05 10.64 -0.05
N VAL A 89 -1.72 10.85 -1.18
CA VAL A 89 -1.19 11.51 -2.37
C VAL A 89 -2.24 12.44 -2.94
N ASP A 90 -1.85 13.65 -3.31
CA ASP A 90 -2.69 14.52 -4.14
C ASP A 90 -2.32 14.25 -5.62
N VAL A 91 -3.28 13.74 -6.40
CA VAL A 91 -3.08 13.26 -7.77
C VAL A 91 -3.79 14.23 -8.74
N PRO A 92 -3.05 15.08 -9.49
CA PRO A 92 -3.65 16.12 -10.34
C PRO A 92 -4.58 15.57 -11.42
N ASP A 93 -4.38 14.33 -11.84
CA ASP A 93 -5.11 13.64 -12.90
C ASP A 93 -5.91 12.43 -12.39
N GLY A 94 -6.27 12.41 -11.10
CA GLY A 94 -6.74 11.22 -10.42
C GLY A 94 -8.14 10.72 -10.82
N LEU A 95 -9.05 11.62 -11.22
CA LEU A 95 -10.34 11.24 -11.80
C LEU A 95 -10.36 11.66 -13.27
N ARG A 96 -10.60 10.69 -14.15
CA ARG A 96 -10.66 10.89 -15.60
C ARG A 96 -12.11 10.88 -16.07
N CYS A 97 -12.50 11.87 -16.86
CA CYS A 97 -13.88 12.07 -17.28
C CYS A 97 -14.04 11.85 -18.78
N GLY A 98 -15.12 11.16 -19.19
CA GLY A 98 -15.38 10.89 -20.60
C GLY A 98 -14.30 10.02 -21.23
N ASN A 99 -13.65 10.51 -22.30
CA ASN A 99 -12.55 9.79 -22.92
C ASN A 99 -11.33 9.77 -21.98
N VAL A 100 -10.86 8.58 -21.62
CA VAL A 100 -9.80 8.41 -20.60
C VAL A 100 -8.46 9.10 -20.96
N TYR A 101 -8.17 9.32 -22.24
CA TYR A 101 -6.90 9.88 -22.72
C TYR A 101 -6.97 11.38 -23.07
N TYR A 102 -8.12 11.82 -23.59
CA TYR A 102 -8.32 13.19 -24.11
C TYR A 102 -9.33 14.01 -23.33
N GLY A 103 -10.11 13.38 -22.46
CA GLY A 103 -11.12 14.04 -21.64
C GLY A 103 -10.51 14.84 -20.49
N PRO A 104 -11.35 15.63 -19.81
CA PRO A 104 -10.91 16.40 -18.66
C PRO A 104 -10.50 15.48 -17.50
N VAL A 105 -9.61 15.99 -16.67
CA VAL A 105 -9.19 15.34 -15.43
C VAL A 105 -9.53 16.23 -14.24
N ILE A 106 -9.86 15.60 -13.13
CA ILE A 106 -10.13 16.25 -11.85
C ILE A 106 -9.05 15.80 -10.86
N PRO A 107 -8.43 16.76 -10.13
CA PRO A 107 -7.51 16.42 -9.05
C PRO A 107 -8.21 15.65 -7.93
N THR A 108 -7.55 14.61 -7.43
CA THR A 108 -8.03 13.82 -6.30
C THR A 108 -7.05 13.87 -5.12
N ARG A 109 -7.57 13.63 -3.92
CA ARG A 109 -6.78 13.22 -2.77
C ARG A 109 -6.99 11.73 -2.55
N ASP A 110 -5.94 10.97 -2.80
CA ASP A 110 -5.90 9.52 -2.78
C ASP A 110 -5.29 9.03 -1.47
N VAL A 111 -6.04 8.22 -0.71
CA VAL A 111 -5.59 7.56 0.51
C VAL A 111 -5.54 6.06 0.26
N TYR A 112 -4.33 5.54 0.17
CA TYR A 112 -4.06 4.11 0.08
C TYR A 112 -3.91 3.53 1.49
N SER A 113 -4.51 2.38 1.72
CA SER A 113 -4.30 1.57 2.93
C SER A 113 -4.16 0.11 2.54
N TRP A 114 -3.14 -0.59 3.04
CA TRP A 114 -2.94 -2.01 2.75
C TRP A 114 -2.24 -2.76 3.88
N ASP A 115 -2.58 -4.03 4.00
CA ASP A 115 -1.93 -4.95 4.94
C ASP A 115 -0.51 -5.29 4.46
N ALA A 116 0.44 -5.23 5.38
CA ALA A 116 1.87 -5.42 5.12
C ALA A 116 2.22 -6.86 4.71
N VAL A 117 1.39 -7.85 5.03
CA VAL A 117 1.65 -9.26 4.73
C VAL A 117 0.91 -9.68 3.47
N THR A 118 -0.40 -9.42 3.39
CA THR A 118 -1.22 -9.82 2.24
C THR A 118 -1.05 -8.90 1.04
N LEU A 119 -0.49 -7.70 1.25
CA LEU A 119 -0.29 -6.68 0.22
C LEU A 119 -1.59 -6.28 -0.48
N ARG A 120 -2.68 -6.26 0.28
CA ARG A 120 -4.05 -5.97 -0.20
C ARG A 120 -4.69 -4.94 0.70
N GLY A 121 -5.58 -4.14 0.13
CA GLY A 121 -6.37 -3.17 0.87
C GLY A 121 -7.20 -2.31 -0.07
N THR A 122 -7.23 -1.00 0.18
CA THR A 122 -8.12 -0.07 -0.51
C THR A 122 -7.43 1.23 -0.90
N LEU A 123 -7.88 1.82 -2.01
CA LEU A 123 -7.69 3.23 -2.33
C LEU A 123 -9.00 3.98 -2.10
N GLN A 124 -8.99 5.02 -1.27
CA GLN A 124 -10.05 6.01 -1.21
C GLN A 124 -9.62 7.26 -1.98
N SER A 125 -10.35 7.61 -3.04
CA SER A 125 -10.04 8.74 -3.91
C SER A 125 -11.13 9.80 -3.79
N SER A 126 -10.78 10.96 -3.23
CA SER A 126 -11.71 12.05 -2.94
C SER A 126 -11.49 13.25 -3.85
N PHE A 127 -12.56 13.91 -4.29
CA PHE A 127 -12.50 15.06 -5.20
C PHE A 127 -13.58 16.09 -4.86
N ALA A 128 -13.27 17.37 -5.05
CA ALA A 128 -14.18 18.47 -4.70
C ALA A 128 -15.34 18.65 -5.69
N THR A 129 -15.13 18.31 -6.96
CA THR A 129 -16.10 18.41 -8.05
C THR A 129 -15.95 17.19 -8.94
N GLY A 130 -17.04 16.54 -9.31
CA GLY A 130 -17.01 15.39 -10.22
C GLY A 130 -16.99 15.79 -11.70
N CYS A 131 -17.08 14.78 -12.57
CA CYS A 131 -17.21 14.99 -14.01
C CYS A 131 -18.46 15.82 -14.35
N ASP A 132 -18.40 16.63 -15.40
CA ASP A 132 -19.51 17.47 -15.87
C ASP A 132 -20.09 18.41 -14.80
N ASN A 133 -19.25 18.87 -13.86
CA ASN A 133 -19.62 19.70 -12.71
C ASN A 133 -20.61 19.02 -11.74
N SER A 134 -20.67 17.69 -11.74
CA SER A 134 -21.38 16.95 -10.70
C SER A 134 -20.77 17.23 -9.31
N PRO A 135 -21.53 17.01 -8.22
CA PRO A 135 -20.99 17.16 -6.87
C PRO A 135 -19.74 16.31 -6.64
N GLY A 136 -18.85 16.82 -5.79
CA GLY A 136 -17.69 16.06 -5.30
C GLY A 136 -18.10 14.83 -4.49
N GLY A 137 -17.10 13.99 -4.20
CA GLY A 137 -17.33 12.77 -3.43
C GLY A 137 -16.05 11.97 -3.22
N THR A 138 -16.23 10.74 -2.73
CA THR A 138 -15.16 9.79 -2.50
C THR A 138 -15.53 8.45 -3.12
N PHE A 139 -14.65 7.93 -3.96
CA PHE A 139 -14.73 6.55 -4.46
C PHE A 139 -13.77 5.66 -3.69
N THR A 140 -14.16 4.40 -3.48
CA THR A 140 -13.31 3.39 -2.84
C THR A 140 -13.08 2.24 -3.81
N TYR A 141 -11.81 1.89 -4.00
CA TYR A 141 -11.37 0.84 -4.92
C TYR A 141 -10.58 -0.23 -4.17
N PRO A 142 -10.71 -1.52 -4.53
CA PRO A 142 -9.76 -2.53 -4.11
C PRO A 142 -8.35 -2.21 -4.63
N PHE A 143 -7.35 -2.41 -3.77
CA PHE A 143 -5.95 -2.17 -4.06
C PHE A 143 -5.09 -3.39 -3.73
N SER A 144 -4.09 -3.68 -4.57
CA SER A 144 -3.11 -4.73 -4.27
C SER A 144 -1.73 -4.44 -4.85
N LEU A 145 -0.70 -5.05 -4.23
CA LEU A 145 0.68 -5.00 -4.68
C LEU A 145 1.20 -6.42 -4.97
N VAL A 146 1.96 -6.57 -6.05
CA VAL A 146 2.65 -7.81 -6.43
C VAL A 146 4.12 -7.53 -6.69
N ARG A 147 5.01 -8.17 -5.94
CA ARG A 147 6.47 -8.00 -6.08
C ARG A 147 6.98 -8.71 -7.34
N PHE A 148 8.01 -8.13 -7.98
CA PHE A 148 8.76 -8.74 -9.08
C PHE A 148 10.27 -8.48 -8.95
#